data_AF-A0A1M6R348-F1
#
_entry.id   AF-A0A1M6R348-F1
#
_cell.length_a   1.000
_cell.length_b   1.000
_cell.length_c   1.000
_cell.angle_alpha   90.00
_cell.angle_beta   90.00
_cell.angle_gamma   90.00
#
_symmetry.space_group_name_H-M   'P 1'
#
loop_
_entity.id
_entity.type
_entity.pdbx_description
1 polymer ?
#
loop_
_entity_poly.entity_id
_entity_poly.type
_entity_poly.pdbx_seq_one_letter_code
_entity_poly.pdbx_strand_id
1 'polypeptide(L)'
;MARTDGLVRLSEKTPEERSAIGRKGGLRSVEVRKENMLAKRAATIALKLQPNIDVKQKAALKQMGVDISKPLNVMTISMVRIAYQAMNGNIKAFRFLLDMAHMSPNAIFDIGKIQLMKQQLDLKDPTANVQDAEIVEQGDKQDTSKIEAEIRKMGIYGD
;
A
#
# COMPACT_ATOMS: atom_id res chain seq x y z
N MET A 1 22.10 -16.85 18.35
CA MET A 1 21.20 -18.00 18.62
C MET A 1 20.36 -17.63 19.84
N ALA A 2 19.03 -17.65 19.74
CA ALA A 2 18.16 -17.37 20.89
C ALA A 2 18.28 -18.54 21.89
N ARG A 3 18.51 -18.23 23.17
CA ARG A 3 18.59 -19.25 24.23
C ARG A 3 17.22 -19.89 24.39
N THR A 4 17.12 -21.19 24.14
CA THR A 4 15.88 -21.99 24.16
C THR A 4 15.57 -22.60 25.53
N ASP A 5 16.39 -22.35 26.54
CA ASP A 5 16.23 -22.93 27.87
C ASP A 5 14.99 -22.34 28.56
N GLY A 6 13.93 -23.15 28.65
CA GLY A 6 12.67 -22.83 29.35
C GLY A 6 11.44 -22.61 28.47
N LEU A 7 11.53 -22.80 27.15
CA LEU A 7 10.37 -22.68 26.25
C LEU A 7 9.61 -24.02 26.16
N VAL A 8 8.48 -24.12 26.87
CA VAL A 8 7.51 -25.22 26.73
C VAL A 8 6.69 -25.02 25.46
N ARG A 9 6.55 -26.07 24.64
CA ARG A 9 5.79 -26.00 23.39
C ARG A 9 4.32 -25.74 23.68
N LEU A 10 3.64 -24.96 22.84
CA LEU A 10 2.22 -24.63 23.04
C LEU A 10 1.34 -25.89 23.11
N SER A 11 1.73 -26.98 22.43
CA SER A 11 1.07 -28.29 22.45
C SER A 11 1.13 -29.00 23.81
N GLU A 12 2.13 -28.69 24.62
CA GLU A 12 2.38 -29.32 25.94
C GLU A 12 1.68 -28.57 27.08
N LYS A 13 1.01 -27.46 26.78
CA LYS A 13 0.27 -26.64 27.75
C LYS A 13 -1.15 -27.14 27.95
N THR A 14 -1.69 -26.89 29.15
CA THR A 14 -3.09 -27.23 29.44
C THR A 14 -4.05 -26.44 28.53
N PRO A 15 -5.27 -26.94 28.27
CA PRO A 15 -6.27 -26.21 27.49
C PRO A 15 -6.55 -24.80 28.05
N GLU A 16 -6.55 -24.65 29.38
CA GLU A 16 -6.76 -23.38 30.06
C GLU A 16 -5.60 -22.39 29.83
N GLU A 17 -4.35 -22.86 29.93
CA GLU A 17 -3.16 -22.05 29.64
C GLU A 17 -3.12 -21.61 28.17
N ARG A 18 -3.48 -22.50 27.25
CA ARG A 18 -3.59 -22.16 25.82
C ARG A 18 -4.66 -21.11 25.56
N SER A 19 -5.81 -21.24 26.20
CA SER A 19 -6.90 -20.27 26.12
C SER A 19 -6.48 -18.91 26.69
N ALA A 20 -5.80 -18.88 27.84
CA ALA A 20 -5.28 -17.66 28.44
C ALA A 20 -4.23 -16.95 27.55
N ILE A 21 -3.32 -17.72 26.93
CA ILE A 21 -2.34 -17.19 25.98
C ILE A 21 -3.03 -16.63 24.74
N GLY A 22 -4.01 -17.35 24.18
CA GLY A 22 -4.81 -16.90 23.04
C GLY A 22 -5.56 -15.61 23.33
N ARG A 23 -6.22 -15.51 24.50
CA ARG A 23 -6.87 -14.28 24.97
C ARG A 23 -5.90 -13.12 25.10
N LYS A 24 -4.73 -13.35 25.70
CA LYS A 24 -3.68 -12.31 25.84
C LYS A 24 -3.15 -11.84 24.49
N GLY A 25 -2.92 -12.76 23.55
CA GLY A 25 -2.50 -12.43 22.19
C GLY A 25 -3.57 -11.67 21.39
N GLY A 26 -4.83 -12.07 21.55
CA GLY A 26 -5.98 -11.39 20.95
C GLY A 26 -6.15 -9.96 21.47
N LEU A 27 -6.09 -9.77 22.78
CA LEU A 27 -6.16 -8.44 23.42
C LEU A 27 -5.01 -7.53 22.95
N ARG A 28 -3.77 -8.04 22.96
CA ARG A 28 -2.59 -7.33 22.47
C ARG A 28 -2.73 -6.94 20.99
N SER A 29 -3.27 -7.84 20.16
CA SER A 29 -3.50 -7.57 18.74
C SER A 29 -4.55 -6.47 18.55
N VAL A 30 -5.59 -6.43 19.36
CA VAL A 30 -6.61 -5.38 19.33
C VAL A 30 -6.04 -4.03 19.77
N GLU A 31 -5.22 -4.00 20.83
CA GLU A 31 -4.51 -2.80 21.27
C GLU A 31 -3.64 -2.22 20.15
N VAL A 32 -2.80 -3.05 19.53
CA VAL A 32 -1.94 -2.64 18.40
C VAL A 32 -2.78 -2.14 17.21
N ARG A 33 -3.92 -2.77 16.92
CA ARG A 33 -4.84 -2.28 15.87
C ARG A 33 -5.41 -0.90 16.20
N LYS A 34 -5.77 -0.65 17.46
CA LYS A 34 -6.24 0.66 17.92
C LYS A 34 -5.15 1.71 17.84
N GLU A 35 -3.94 1.40 18.29
CA GLU A 35 -2.77 2.29 18.20
C GLU A 35 -2.48 2.67 16.74
N ASN A 36 -2.45 1.68 15.85
CA ASN A 36 -2.25 1.92 14.41
C ASN A 36 -3.37 2.77 13.80
N MET A 37 -4.62 2.57 14.22
CA MET A 37 -5.75 3.40 13.77
C MET A 37 -5.57 4.85 14.22
N LEU A 38 -5.19 5.07 15.49
CA LEU A 38 -4.94 6.41 16.03
C LEU A 38 -3.77 7.09 15.32
N ALA A 39 -2.67 6.37 15.08
CA ALA A 39 -1.53 6.88 14.33
C ALA A 39 -1.92 7.29 12.89
N LYS A 40 -2.70 6.45 12.19
CA LYS A 40 -3.23 6.78 10.86
C LYS A 40 -4.11 8.03 10.87
N ARG A 41 -4.97 8.18 11.89
CA ARG A 41 -5.79 9.39 12.06
C ARG A 41 -4.94 10.63 12.31
N ALA A 42 -3.97 10.54 13.21
CA ALA A 42 -3.05 11.64 13.49
C ALA A 42 -2.25 12.06 12.25
N ALA A 43 -1.72 11.10 11.49
CA ALA A 43 -1.02 11.38 10.23
C ALA A 43 -1.94 12.06 9.20
N THR A 44 -3.19 11.60 9.08
CA THR A 44 -4.17 12.19 8.17
C THR A 44 -4.49 13.64 8.54
N ILE A 45 -4.60 13.93 9.85
CA ILE A 45 -4.81 15.30 10.35
C ILE A 45 -3.58 16.14 10.04
N ALA A 46 -2.39 15.65 10.34
CA ALA A 46 -1.13 16.37 10.09
C ALA A 46 -0.96 16.75 8.60
N LEU A 47 -1.29 15.86 7.67
CA LEU A 47 -1.22 16.12 6.23
C LEU A 47 -2.22 17.19 5.75
N LYS A 48 -3.34 17.35 6.46
CA LYS A 48 -4.39 18.34 6.16
C LYS A 48 -4.15 19.70 6.83
N LEU A 49 -3.18 19.81 7.74
CA LEU A 49 -2.85 21.09 8.37
C LEU A 49 -2.42 22.10 7.30
N GLN A 50 -2.77 23.36 7.53
CA GLN A 50 -2.33 24.48 6.70
C GLN A 50 -1.18 25.17 7.44
N PRO A 51 0.07 24.94 7.02
CA PRO A 51 1.19 25.58 7.69
C PRO A 51 1.25 27.07 7.32
N ASN A 52 1.86 27.87 8.19
CA ASN A 52 2.16 29.25 7.86
C ASN A 52 3.37 29.28 6.91
N ILE A 53 3.14 29.70 5.66
CA ILE A 53 4.14 29.72 4.58
C ILE A 53 4.60 31.17 4.36
N ASP A 54 5.91 31.39 4.35
CA ASP A 54 6.50 32.69 4.08
C ASP A 54 6.27 33.16 2.62
N VAL A 55 6.33 34.47 2.38
CA VAL A 55 6.09 35.10 1.09
C VAL A 55 7.04 34.57 0.01
N LYS A 56 8.32 34.33 0.36
CA LYS A 56 9.31 33.75 -0.56
C LYS A 56 8.94 32.33 -0.99
N GLN A 57 8.42 31.53 -0.07
CA GLN A 57 7.99 30.16 -0.35
C GLN A 57 6.73 30.16 -1.22
N LYS A 58 5.77 31.06 -0.98
CA LYS A 58 4.60 31.23 -1.88
C LYS A 58 5.00 31.61 -3.30
N ALA A 59 6.00 32.48 -3.47
CA ALA A 59 6.51 32.85 -4.79
C ALA A 59 7.14 31.65 -5.53
N ALA A 60 7.95 30.85 -4.85
CA ALA A 60 8.54 29.63 -5.41
C ALA A 60 7.46 28.60 -5.81
N LEU A 61 6.42 28.42 -4.99
CA LEU A 61 5.30 27.55 -5.29
C LEU A 61 4.51 28.01 -6.53
N LYS A 62 4.29 29.32 -6.67
CA LYS A 62 3.63 29.89 -7.85
C LYS A 62 4.42 29.65 -9.13
N GLN A 63 5.76 29.78 -9.09
CA GLN A 63 6.63 29.49 -10.23
C GLN A 63 6.53 28.02 -10.67
N MET A 64 6.24 27.11 -9.76
CA MET A 64 6.02 25.69 -10.05
C MET A 64 4.60 25.36 -10.52
N GLY A 65 3.75 26.36 -10.76
CA GLY A 65 2.38 26.16 -11.23
C GLY A 65 1.39 25.77 -10.13
N VAL A 66 1.77 25.87 -8.84
CA VAL A 66 0.85 25.62 -7.73
C VAL A 66 -0.04 26.83 -7.53
N ASP A 67 -1.36 26.60 -7.50
CA ASP A 67 -2.36 27.62 -7.24
C ASP A 67 -2.35 28.05 -5.76
N ILE A 68 -1.64 29.13 -5.48
CA ILE A 68 -1.53 29.77 -4.15
C ILE A 68 -2.80 30.52 -3.72
N SER A 69 -3.83 30.63 -4.58
CA SER A 69 -5.12 31.21 -4.17
C SER A 69 -5.92 30.27 -3.25
N LYS A 70 -5.58 28.97 -3.28
CA LYS A 70 -6.19 27.94 -2.43
C LYS A 70 -5.37 27.71 -1.17
N PRO A 71 -6.01 27.32 -0.05
CA PRO A 71 -5.29 26.92 1.15
C PRO A 71 -4.40 25.72 0.85
N LEU A 72 -3.09 25.92 0.98
CA LEU A 72 -2.09 24.88 0.81
C LEU A 72 -2.01 24.07 2.09
N ASN A 73 -2.14 22.76 1.98
CA ASN A 73 -1.92 21.85 3.09
C ASN A 73 -0.48 21.34 3.12
N VAL A 74 -0.07 20.76 4.25
CA VAL A 74 1.26 20.16 4.43
C VAL A 74 1.59 19.18 3.30
N MET A 75 0.62 18.36 2.88
CA MET A 75 0.81 17.40 1.80
C MET A 75 1.29 18.06 0.50
N THR A 76 0.60 19.11 0.02
CA THR A 76 0.97 19.80 -1.22
C THR A 76 2.39 20.37 -1.14
N ILE A 77 2.75 20.97 0.00
CA ILE A 77 4.06 21.59 0.20
C ILE A 77 5.16 20.53 0.25
N SER A 78 4.92 19.41 0.94
CA SER A 78 5.85 18.29 0.98
C SER A 78 6.10 17.73 -0.41
N MET A 79 5.07 17.58 -1.25
CA MET A 79 5.22 17.09 -2.61
C MET A 79 6.09 18.00 -3.47
N VAL A 80 5.90 19.31 -3.35
CA VAL A 80 6.75 20.29 -4.05
C VAL A 80 8.20 20.19 -3.58
N ARG A 81 8.44 20.05 -2.27
CA ARG A 81 9.81 19.87 -1.75
C ARG A 81 10.45 18.58 -2.24
N ILE A 82 9.68 17.50 -2.35
CA ILE A 82 10.15 16.23 -2.92
C ILE A 82 10.48 16.40 -4.42
N ALA A 83 9.66 17.15 -5.17
CA ALA A 83 9.95 17.49 -6.56
C ALA A 83 11.27 18.26 -6.71
N TYR A 84 11.54 19.24 -5.85
CA TYR A 84 12.84 19.91 -5.83
C TYR A 84 14.02 18.95 -5.55
N GLN A 85 13.86 18.02 -4.61
CA GLN A 85 14.90 17.03 -4.35
C GLN A 85 15.13 16.10 -5.55
N ALA A 86 14.06 15.71 -6.24
CA ALA A 86 14.14 14.91 -7.46
C ALA A 86 14.87 15.67 -8.58
N MET A 87 14.55 16.96 -8.79
CA MET A 87 15.25 17.83 -9.75
C MET A 87 16.75 17.94 -9.43
N ASN A 88 17.12 17.91 -8.15
CA ASN A 88 18.51 17.94 -7.70
C ASN A 88 19.20 16.55 -7.75
N GLY A 89 18.62 15.56 -8.43
CA GLY A 89 19.24 14.25 -8.65
C GLY A 89 18.95 13.20 -7.57
N ASN A 90 18.04 13.45 -6.63
CA ASN A 90 17.64 12.43 -5.66
C ASN A 90 16.73 11.37 -6.32
N ILE A 91 17.33 10.23 -6.71
CA ILE A 91 16.65 9.12 -7.38
C ILE A 91 15.48 8.56 -6.54
N LYS A 92 15.59 8.55 -5.20
CA LYS A 92 14.52 8.08 -4.33
C LYS A 92 13.31 9.00 -4.37
N ALA A 93 13.54 10.31 -4.37
CA ALA A 93 12.48 11.30 -4.51
C ALA A 93 11.81 11.21 -5.90
N PHE A 94 12.60 11.02 -6.95
CA PHE A 94 12.08 10.83 -8.31
C PHE A 94 11.21 9.56 -8.42
N ARG A 95 11.69 8.41 -7.92
CA ARG A 95 10.92 7.16 -7.90
C ARG A 95 9.63 7.30 -7.10
N PHE A 96 9.68 7.95 -5.93
CA PHE A 96 8.49 8.22 -5.12
C PHE A 96 7.43 9.02 -5.89
N LEU A 97 7.84 10.03 -6.67
CA LEU A 97 6.92 10.80 -7.51
C LEU A 97 6.32 9.96 -8.64
N LEU A 98 7.12 9.10 -9.28
CA LEU A 98 6.63 8.17 -10.30
C LEU A 98 5.63 7.17 -9.73
N ASP A 99 5.92 6.61 -8.54
CA ASP A 99 5.02 5.70 -7.84
C ASP A 99 3.69 6.39 -7.51
N MET A 100 3.74 7.64 -7.03
CA MET A 100 2.55 8.41 -6.70
C MET A 100 1.73 8.80 -7.93
N ALA A 101 2.39 9.05 -9.06
CA ALA A 101 1.73 9.31 -10.33
C ALA A 101 1.25 8.01 -11.03
N HIS A 102 1.47 6.84 -10.43
CA HIS A 102 1.24 5.52 -11.04
C HIS A 102 1.97 5.32 -12.38
N MET A 103 3.09 6.02 -12.57
CA MET A 103 3.93 5.94 -13.77
C MET A 103 5.11 5.00 -13.59
N SER A 104 5.26 4.39 -12.41
CA SER A 104 6.29 3.37 -12.20
C SER A 104 5.85 2.02 -12.77
N PRO A 105 6.79 1.20 -13.28
CA PRO A 105 6.46 -0.11 -13.83
C PRO A 105 5.71 -1.02 -12.85
N ASN A 106 6.06 -0.94 -11.56
CA ASN A 106 5.40 -1.73 -10.51
C ASN A 106 3.96 -1.27 -10.28
N ALA A 107 3.71 0.06 -10.26
CA ALA A 107 2.37 0.58 -10.06
C ALA A 107 1.42 0.20 -11.21
N ILE A 108 1.91 0.20 -12.45
CA ILE A 108 1.14 -0.25 -13.63
C ILE A 108 0.79 -1.74 -13.52
N PHE A 109 1.75 -2.57 -13.11
CA PHE A 109 1.54 -4.00 -12.89
C PHE A 109 0.52 -4.28 -11.80
N ASP A 110 0.58 -3.56 -10.68
CA ASP A 110 -0.37 -3.70 -9.57
C ASP A 110 -1.80 -3.35 -9.99
N ILE A 111 -1.98 -2.30 -10.80
CA ILE A 111 -3.28 -1.93 -11.36
C ILE A 111 -3.83 -3.05 -12.27
N GLY A 112 -3.00 -3.59 -13.16
CA GLY A 112 -3.38 -4.70 -14.03
C GLY A 112 -3.79 -5.95 -13.22
N LYS A 113 -3.06 -6.26 -12.15
CA LYS A 113 -3.38 -7.37 -11.25
C LYS A 113 -4.73 -7.17 -10.53
N ILE A 114 -4.99 -5.96 -10.03
CA ILE A 114 -6.26 -5.62 -9.38
C ILE A 114 -7.43 -5.75 -10.35
N GLN A 115 -7.26 -5.30 -11.59
CA GLN A 115 -8.28 -5.44 -12.64
C GLN A 115 -8.56 -6.90 -12.98
N LEU A 116 -7.51 -7.70 -13.12
CA LEU A 116 -7.61 -9.13 -13.39
C LEU A 116 -8.30 -9.88 -12.24
N MET A 117 -7.95 -9.57 -10.99
CA MET A 117 -8.63 -10.13 -9.81
C MET A 117 -10.12 -9.74 -9.77
N LYS A 118 -10.45 -8.49 -10.09
CA LYS A 118 -11.84 -8.03 -10.16
C LYS A 118 -12.62 -8.78 -11.24
N GLN A 119 -12.03 -8.95 -12.42
CA GLN A 119 -12.65 -9.72 -13.51
C GLN A 119 -12.90 -11.18 -13.11
N GLN A 120 -11.97 -11.81 -12.39
CA GLN A 120 -12.14 -13.17 -11.86
C GLN A 120 -13.21 -13.26 -10.77
N LEU A 121 -13.43 -12.21 -9.99
CA LEU A 121 -14.50 -12.12 -8.99
C LEU A 121 -15.86 -11.91 -9.64
N ASP A 122 -15.95 -11.01 -10.62
CA ASP A 122 -17.19 -10.74 -11.36
C ASP A 122 -17.62 -11.96 -12.22
N LEU A 123 -16.68 -12.81 -12.63
CA LEU A 123 -16.95 -14.10 -13.29
C LEU A 123 -17.41 -15.22 -12.33
N LYS A 124 -17.25 -15.04 -11.01
CA LYS A 124 -17.43 -16.11 -10.01
C LYS A 124 -18.81 -16.18 -9.34
N ASP A 125 -19.78 -15.33 -9.67
CA ASP A 125 -21.19 -15.51 -9.26
C ASP A 125 -22.16 -14.98 -10.34
N PRO A 126 -23.13 -15.80 -10.82
CA PRO A 126 -24.13 -16.44 -9.96
C PRO A 126 -24.28 -17.95 -10.20
N THR A 127 -24.54 -18.69 -9.12
CA THR A 127 -24.77 -20.15 -9.07
C THR A 127 -23.52 -21.02 -9.19
N ALA A 128 -22.66 -21.00 -8.17
CA ALA A 128 -21.82 -22.15 -7.86
C ALA A 128 -21.91 -22.45 -6.37
N ASN A 129 -22.42 -23.65 -6.10
CA ASN A 129 -22.59 -24.23 -4.78
C ASN A 129 -21.32 -24.08 -3.93
N VAL A 130 -21.50 -23.64 -2.69
CA VAL A 130 -20.50 -23.76 -1.63
C VAL A 130 -20.29 -25.24 -1.37
N GLN A 131 -19.26 -25.82 -1.97
CA GLN A 131 -18.62 -27.03 -1.50
C GLN A 131 -17.19 -27.08 -2.05
N ASP A 132 -16.27 -27.12 -1.11
CA ASP A 132 -14.90 -27.61 -1.23
C ASP A 132 -13.91 -26.74 -2.01
N ALA A 133 -13.27 -25.82 -1.29
CA ALA A 133 -11.96 -25.31 -1.66
C ALA A 133 -10.97 -25.66 -0.54
N GLU A 134 -10.45 -26.88 -0.62
CA GLU A 134 -9.16 -27.23 -0.01
C GLU A 134 -8.08 -26.29 -0.51
N ILE A 135 -7.17 -25.93 0.40
CA ILE A 135 -5.98 -25.14 0.12
C ILE A 135 -5.01 -26.03 -0.68
N VAL A 136 -4.69 -25.64 -1.91
CA VAL A 136 -3.53 -26.17 -2.63
C VAL A 136 -2.60 -25.01 -2.97
N GLU A 137 -1.56 -24.85 -2.15
CA GLU A 137 -0.30 -24.25 -2.56
C GLU A 137 0.30 -25.14 -3.65
N GLN A 138 0.47 -24.63 -4.85
CA GLN A 138 1.53 -25.04 -5.76
C GLN A 138 1.78 -23.93 -6.78
N GLY A 139 3.01 -23.40 -6.76
CA GLY A 139 3.46 -22.46 -7.75
C GLY A 139 3.63 -23.14 -9.09
N ASP A 140 3.33 -22.43 -10.18
CA ASP A 140 3.95 -22.74 -11.46
C ASP A 140 4.07 -21.49 -12.35
N LYS A 141 5.25 -21.39 -12.96
CA LYS A 141 5.65 -20.36 -13.91
C LYS A 141 5.01 -20.65 -15.28
N GLN A 142 3.75 -20.33 -15.51
CA GLN A 142 3.21 -20.41 -16.88
C GLN A 142 2.23 -19.26 -17.20
N ASP A 143 2.31 -18.81 -18.46
CA ASP A 143 1.44 -17.89 -19.18
C ASP A 143 1.68 -16.36 -19.07
N THR A 144 2.94 -15.93 -19.20
CA THR A 144 3.25 -14.53 -19.59
C THR A 144 2.81 -14.20 -21.03
N SER A 145 2.72 -15.21 -21.90
CA SER A 145 2.33 -15.06 -23.31
C SER A 145 0.88 -14.66 -23.52
N LYS A 146 -0.03 -15.07 -22.63
CA LYS A 146 -1.44 -14.67 -22.66
C LYS A 146 -1.63 -13.23 -22.20
N ILE A 147 -0.86 -12.82 -21.19
CA ILE A 147 -0.87 -11.45 -20.66
C ILE A 147 -0.32 -10.46 -21.71
N GLU A 148 0.77 -10.79 -22.40
CA GLU A 148 1.33 -9.94 -23.47
C GLU A 148 0.40 -9.78 -24.68
N ALA A 149 -0.30 -10.84 -25.08
CA ALA A 149 -1.26 -10.79 -26.17
C ALA A 149 -2.48 -9.91 -25.86
N GLU A 150 -2.89 -9.87 -24.59
CA GLU A 150 -4.03 -9.07 -24.12
C GLU A 150 -3.66 -7.58 -23.99
N ILE A 151 -2.43 -7.28 -23.57
CA ILE A 151 -1.89 -5.91 -23.52
C ILE A 151 -1.74 -5.28 -24.92
N ARG A 152 -1.36 -6.07 -25.94
CA ARG A 152 -1.35 -5.59 -27.35
C ARG A 152 -2.74 -5.28 -27.88
N LYS A 153 -3.74 -6.10 -27.55
CA LYS A 153 -5.14 -5.84 -27.94
C LYS A 153 -5.70 -4.55 -27.33
N MET A 154 -5.18 -4.14 -26.17
CA MET A 154 -5.56 -2.88 -25.51
C MET A 154 -4.81 -1.65 -26.04
N GLY A 155 -3.92 -1.79 -27.03
CA GLY A 155 -3.24 -0.66 -27.68
C GLY A 155 -2.25 0.08 -26.79
N ILE A 156 -1.77 -0.55 -25.71
CA ILE A 156 -0.87 0.08 -24.73
C ILE A 156 0.59 0.12 -25.22
N TYR A 157 0.91 -0.69 -26.24
CA TYR A 157 2.12 -0.56 -27.05
C TYR A 157 1.70 -0.39 -28.53
N GLY A 158 2.13 0.71 -29.15
CA GLY A 158 2.14 0.85 -30.60
C GLY A 158 3.27 0.00 -31.20
N ASP A 159 3.08 -0.41 -32.47
CA ASP A 159 4.07 -1.16 -33.27
C ASP A 159 5.46 -0.51 -33.30
#